data_AF-A0A8T3W849-F1
#
_entry.id   AF-A0A8T3W849-F1
#
_cell.length_a   1.000
_cell.length_b   1.000
_cell.length_c   1.000
_cell.angle_alpha   90.00
_cell.angle_beta   90.00
_cell.angle_gamma   90.00
#
_symmetry.space_group_name_H-M   'P 1'
#
loop_
_entity.id
_entity.type
_entity.pdbx_description
1 polymer ?
#
loop_
_entity_poly.entity_id
_entity_poly.type
_entity_poly.pdbx_seq_one_letter_code
_entity_poly.pdbx_strand_id
1 'polypeptide(L)'
;MRRITKRQLAVPIIRKALSKGVNSLEELCFRTRLKPSGLMKVCEIHHIHIPEDLEPYRGLNSDADSCIDGGLSLRNIGLICQTSRQSVLNYIRYTGQYNQWVENRKILDEVSRPLENNNRLYSSRSVVSALITCLRQIALEKARKEGNIAREKAMQYILTKRTNFSYSRLYNIFEQYYFALKKGRKIGLEKLAKDNGMFPASIGRILKCVGLEPLNGSRKRVVTPVYKKEAVYRGFDLDIPPIDIAYFLGLREYVVNVLFIRIKGKRKVTRDFIASFSGKRLSYRMASQIYQDSDMGNRRKYTITKLGINGDMYEYALEHRRRIEPKIVKALRVLYLDKTIDRSYV
;
A
#
# COMPACT_ATOMS: atom_id res chain seq x y z
N MET A 1 -4.60 -11.15 52.23
CA MET A 1 -5.65 -10.24 51.70
C MET A 1 -5.09 -9.42 50.55
N ARG A 2 -5.63 -9.50 49.33
CA ARG A 2 -5.22 -8.64 48.21
C ARG A 2 -5.72 -7.22 48.48
N ARG A 3 -4.83 -6.22 48.50
CA ARG A 3 -5.22 -4.80 48.66
C ARG A 3 -6.12 -4.39 47.50
N ILE A 4 -7.38 -4.05 47.81
CA ILE A 4 -8.30 -3.48 46.83
C ILE A 4 -7.74 -2.14 46.38
N THR A 5 -7.49 -1.99 45.08
CA THR A 5 -6.94 -0.75 44.53
C THR A 5 -8.04 0.31 44.43
N LYS A 6 -7.70 1.60 44.54
CA LYS A 6 -8.64 2.72 44.32
C LYS A 6 -9.41 2.59 43.00
N ARG A 7 -8.80 1.98 41.96
CA ARG A 7 -9.42 1.70 40.66
C ARG A 7 -10.53 0.65 40.72
N GLN A 8 -10.37 -0.39 41.52
CA GLN A 8 -11.41 -1.42 41.71
C GLN A 8 -12.64 -0.87 42.45
N LEU A 9 -12.43 0.06 43.40
CA LEU A 9 -13.52 0.74 44.10
C LEU A 9 -14.28 1.72 43.20
N ALA A 10 -13.66 2.23 42.12
CA ALA A 10 -14.31 3.16 41.20
C ALA A 10 -15.34 2.49 40.28
N VAL A 11 -15.16 1.20 39.95
CA VAL A 11 -16.06 0.44 39.05
C VAL A 11 -17.55 0.51 39.46
N PRO A 12 -17.93 0.18 40.71
CA PRO A 12 -19.34 0.26 41.13
C PRO A 12 -19.86 1.70 41.14
N ILE A 13 -19.00 2.69 41.44
CA ILE A 13 -19.37 4.12 41.45
C ILE A 13 -19.69 4.59 40.03
N ILE A 14 -18.86 4.24 39.05
CA ILE A 14 -19.06 4.60 37.63
C ILE A 14 -20.38 4.00 37.13
N ARG A 15 -20.59 2.69 37.33
CA ARG A 15 -21.83 2.02 36.89
C ARG A 15 -23.08 2.64 37.50
N LYS A 16 -23.06 2.92 38.81
CA LYS A 16 -24.17 3.57 39.52
C LYS A 16 -24.40 5.02 39.08
N ALA A 17 -23.35 5.74 38.72
CA ALA A 17 -23.46 7.11 38.22
C ALA A 17 -24.07 7.13 36.81
N LEU A 18 -23.58 6.27 35.91
CA LEU A 18 -24.13 6.14 34.56
C LEU A 18 -25.60 5.67 34.58
N SER A 19 -25.95 4.72 35.46
CA SER A 19 -27.35 4.26 35.59
C SER A 19 -28.30 5.34 36.13
N LYS A 20 -27.76 6.40 36.74
CA LYS A 20 -28.52 7.56 37.22
C LYS A 20 -28.58 8.70 36.21
N GLY A 21 -28.05 8.51 35.00
CA GLY A 21 -28.07 9.54 33.95
C GLY A 21 -27.05 10.66 34.16
N VAL A 22 -25.92 10.40 34.85
CA VAL A 22 -24.82 11.37 34.87
C VAL A 22 -24.33 11.59 33.44
N ASN A 23 -24.35 12.85 33.00
CA ASN A 23 -24.11 13.24 31.62
C ASN A 23 -22.76 13.95 31.42
N SER A 24 -21.90 14.10 32.44
CA SER A 24 -20.58 14.74 32.29
C SER A 24 -19.41 13.88 32.80
N LEU A 25 -18.30 13.93 32.06
CA LEU A 25 -17.06 13.22 32.42
C LEU A 25 -16.40 13.84 33.68
N GLU A 26 -16.60 15.14 33.88
CA GLU A 26 -16.14 15.86 35.06
C GLU A 26 -16.80 15.33 36.34
N GLU A 27 -18.12 15.15 36.33
CA GLU A 27 -18.84 14.61 37.48
C GLU A 27 -18.42 13.16 37.78
N LEU A 28 -18.19 12.34 36.75
CA LEU A 28 -17.66 10.99 36.94
C LEU A 28 -16.25 10.99 37.57
N CYS A 29 -15.38 11.92 37.15
CA CYS A 29 -14.05 12.09 37.74
C CYS A 29 -14.14 12.54 39.20
N PHE A 30 -15.04 13.47 39.52
CA PHE A 30 -15.31 13.95 40.87
C PHE A 30 -15.77 12.82 41.80
N ARG A 31 -16.80 12.07 41.39
CA ARG A 31 -17.38 10.96 42.18
C ARG A 31 -16.38 9.83 42.42
N THR A 32 -15.49 9.56 41.46
CA THR A 32 -14.49 8.48 41.56
C THR A 32 -13.16 8.92 42.16
N ARG A 33 -12.93 10.25 42.27
CA ARG A 33 -11.63 10.86 42.60
C ARG A 33 -10.50 10.40 41.68
N LEU A 34 -10.82 10.11 40.42
CA LEU A 34 -9.85 9.74 39.38
C LEU A 34 -9.66 10.91 38.42
N LYS A 35 -8.43 11.06 37.91
CA LYS A 35 -8.17 11.91 36.74
C LYS A 35 -8.81 11.28 35.49
N PRO A 36 -9.12 12.05 34.43
CA PRO A 36 -9.77 11.52 33.23
C PRO A 36 -9.02 10.33 32.61
N SER A 37 -7.69 10.41 32.51
CA SER A 37 -6.85 9.30 32.02
C SER A 37 -6.91 8.04 32.89
N GLY A 38 -7.12 8.20 34.21
CA GLY A 38 -7.30 7.08 35.13
C GLY A 38 -8.69 6.47 34.99
N LEU A 39 -9.73 7.31 34.84
CA LEU A 39 -11.11 6.89 34.66
C LEU A 39 -11.31 6.12 33.35
N MET A 40 -10.78 6.63 32.24
CA MET A 40 -10.86 5.96 30.94
C MET A 40 -10.19 4.59 30.95
N LYS A 41 -9.02 4.48 31.60
CA LYS A 41 -8.34 3.18 31.79
C LYS A 41 -9.17 2.19 32.60
N VAL A 42 -9.87 2.66 33.64
CA VAL A 42 -10.76 1.80 34.43
C VAL A 42 -11.92 1.30 33.56
N CYS A 43 -12.52 2.18 32.75
CA CYS A 43 -13.60 1.81 31.84
C CYS A 43 -13.15 0.80 30.79
N GLU A 44 -11.96 0.99 30.20
CA GLU A 44 -11.35 0.06 29.24
C GLU A 44 -11.09 -1.33 29.85
N ILE A 45 -10.44 -1.39 31.02
CA ILE A 45 -10.10 -2.65 31.71
C ILE A 45 -11.35 -3.44 32.12
N HIS A 46 -12.42 -2.74 32.50
CA HIS A 46 -13.64 -3.36 33.03
C HIS A 46 -14.80 -3.37 32.04
N HIS A 47 -14.53 -3.07 30.76
CA HIS A 47 -15.51 -3.02 29.68
C HIS A 47 -16.77 -2.20 30.03
N ILE A 48 -16.58 -1.05 30.69
CA ILE A 48 -17.68 -0.10 30.95
C ILE A 48 -17.83 0.77 29.72
N HIS A 49 -19.00 0.70 29.08
CA HIS A 49 -19.35 1.58 27.97
C HIS A 49 -19.67 2.98 28.50
N ILE A 50 -19.01 4.00 27.94
CA ILE A 50 -19.27 5.40 28.22
C ILE A 50 -20.17 5.93 27.10
N PRO A 51 -21.32 6.56 27.41
CA PRO A 51 -22.20 7.15 26.40
C PRO A 51 -21.46 8.16 25.52
N GLU A 52 -21.77 8.18 24.22
CA GLU A 52 -21.12 9.09 23.26
C GLU A 52 -21.53 10.56 23.43
N ASP A 53 -22.68 10.80 24.06
CA ASP A 53 -23.27 12.10 24.38
C ASP A 53 -22.78 12.67 25.73
N LEU A 54 -21.87 11.96 26.42
CA LEU A 54 -21.31 12.42 27.68
C LEU A 54 -20.47 13.70 27.46
N GLU A 55 -20.77 14.76 28.19
CA GLU A 55 -20.04 16.02 28.12
C GLU A 55 -18.55 15.81 28.46
N PRO A 56 -17.64 16.29 27.59
CA PRO A 56 -16.21 16.08 27.77
C PRO A 56 -15.66 16.84 28.98
N TYR A 57 -14.55 16.33 29.54
CA TYR A 57 -13.82 17.01 30.59
C TYR A 57 -13.04 18.20 30.01
N ARG A 58 -13.32 19.43 30.48
CA ARG A 58 -12.65 20.67 30.04
C ARG A 58 -11.85 21.31 31.18
N GLY A 59 -10.97 22.26 30.85
CA GLY A 59 -10.31 23.12 31.85
C GLY A 59 -8.95 22.63 32.38
N LEU A 60 -8.47 21.46 31.93
CA LEU A 60 -7.10 21.02 32.23
C LEU A 60 -6.05 21.79 31.42
N ASN A 61 -6.41 22.27 30.23
CA ASN A 61 -5.55 23.05 29.35
C ASN A 61 -6.44 23.89 28.41
N SER A 62 -6.69 25.14 28.81
CA SER A 62 -7.58 26.07 28.09
C SER A 62 -7.15 26.31 26.64
N ASP A 63 -5.85 26.33 26.37
CA ASP A 63 -5.31 26.54 25.02
C ASP A 63 -5.58 25.32 24.14
N ALA A 64 -5.40 24.11 24.69
CA ALA A 64 -5.71 22.87 23.98
C ALA A 64 -7.20 22.77 23.70
N ASP A 65 -8.06 23.04 24.68
CA ASP A 65 -9.51 23.02 24.55
C ASP A 65 -9.97 24.00 23.46
N SER A 66 -9.47 25.24 23.47
CA SER A 66 -9.76 26.25 22.46
C SER A 66 -9.32 25.81 21.05
N CYS A 67 -8.15 25.17 20.94
CA CYS A 67 -7.67 24.68 19.65
C CYS A 67 -8.45 23.45 19.15
N ILE A 68 -8.97 22.63 20.05
CA ILE A 68 -9.83 21.48 19.75
C ILE A 68 -11.20 21.97 19.24
N ASP A 69 -11.77 22.98 19.91
CA ASP A 69 -13.00 23.64 19.49
C ASP A 69 -12.82 24.27 18.09
N GLY A 70 -11.64 24.85 17.81
CA GLY A 70 -11.29 25.35 16.48
C GLY A 70 -10.96 24.28 15.42
N GLY A 71 -10.97 22.99 15.76
CA GLY A 71 -10.70 21.90 14.80
C GLY A 71 -9.25 21.80 14.31
N LEU A 72 -8.29 22.42 15.02
CA LEU A 72 -6.89 22.46 14.56
C LEU A 72 -6.27 21.06 14.45
N SER A 73 -5.27 20.92 13.58
CA SER A 73 -4.51 19.67 13.48
C SER A 73 -3.74 19.39 14.77
N LEU A 74 -3.61 18.10 15.15
CA LEU A 74 -2.84 17.69 16.34
C LEU A 74 -1.41 18.26 16.39
N ARG A 75 -0.80 18.51 15.23
CA ARG A 75 0.53 19.11 15.13
C ARG A 75 0.50 20.57 15.56
N ASN A 76 -0.50 21.34 15.11
CA ASN A 76 -0.61 22.76 15.44
C ASN A 76 -0.98 22.95 16.92
N ILE A 77 -1.90 22.13 17.44
CA ILE A 77 -2.21 22.10 18.87
C ILE A 77 -0.93 21.79 19.67
N GLY A 78 -0.14 20.81 19.23
CA GLY A 78 1.14 20.47 19.88
C GLY A 78 2.16 21.62 19.85
N LEU A 79 2.22 22.40 18.77
CA LEU A 79 3.09 23.57 18.70
C LEU A 79 2.63 24.68 19.66
N ILE A 80 1.33 24.97 19.72
CA ILE A 80 0.75 26.00 20.59
C ILE A 80 0.93 25.60 22.07
N CYS A 81 0.56 24.38 22.43
CA CYS A 81 0.64 23.86 23.79
C CYS A 81 2.03 23.33 24.17
N GLN A 82 3.04 23.55 23.34
CA GLN A 82 4.43 23.10 23.54
C GLN A 82 4.55 21.62 23.96
N THR A 83 3.78 20.74 23.30
CA THR A 83 3.74 19.31 23.62
C THR A 83 3.77 18.45 22.37
N SER A 84 4.02 17.15 22.57
CA SER A 84 4.08 16.22 21.45
C SER A 84 2.69 16.01 20.85
N ARG A 85 2.65 15.71 19.54
CA ARG A 85 1.41 15.29 18.85
C ARG A 85 0.70 14.14 19.57
N GLN A 86 1.46 13.18 20.11
CA GLN A 86 0.90 12.03 20.80
C GLN A 86 0.29 12.43 22.16
N SER A 87 0.90 13.40 22.86
CA SER A 87 0.37 13.96 24.09
C SER A 87 -0.98 14.65 23.86
N VAL A 88 -1.10 15.44 22.78
CA VAL A 88 -2.39 16.06 22.39
C VAL A 88 -3.45 14.99 22.09
N LEU A 89 -3.10 13.97 21.29
CA LEU A 89 -4.06 12.90 20.98
C LEU A 89 -4.53 12.17 22.24
N ASN A 90 -3.62 11.89 23.15
CA ASN A 90 -3.94 11.25 24.42
C ASN A 90 -4.83 12.15 25.27
N TYR A 91 -4.54 13.45 25.33
CA TYR A 91 -5.37 14.44 26.02
C TYR A 91 -6.81 14.41 25.51
N ILE A 92 -7.00 14.62 24.19
CA ILE A 92 -8.31 14.61 23.52
C ILE A 92 -9.10 13.32 23.82
N ARG A 93 -8.43 12.17 23.78
CA ARG A 93 -9.06 10.87 24.07
C ARG A 93 -9.45 10.73 25.53
N TYR A 94 -8.58 11.14 26.45
CA TYR A 94 -8.84 11.00 27.87
C TYR A 94 -9.87 12.00 28.39
N THR A 95 -10.04 13.13 27.72
CA THR A 95 -11.07 14.13 28.05
C THR A 95 -12.39 13.91 27.33
N GLY A 96 -12.51 12.91 26.45
CA GLY A 96 -13.75 12.63 25.71
C GLY A 96 -13.99 13.56 24.52
N GLN A 97 -13.06 14.47 24.20
CA GLN A 97 -13.24 15.48 23.15
C GLN A 97 -12.99 14.96 21.72
N TYR A 98 -12.73 13.66 21.54
CA TYR A 98 -12.30 13.11 20.25
C TYR A 98 -13.33 13.27 19.14
N ASN A 99 -14.60 12.95 19.41
CA ASN A 99 -15.66 13.05 18.40
C ASN A 99 -15.89 14.51 18.01
N GLN A 100 -15.93 15.41 19.00
CA GLN A 100 -16.06 16.85 18.78
C GLN A 100 -14.89 17.39 17.93
N TRP A 101 -13.65 17.02 18.26
CA TRP A 101 -12.46 17.39 17.49
C TRP A 101 -12.53 16.92 16.03
N VAL A 102 -12.96 15.68 15.81
CA VAL A 102 -13.11 15.13 14.45
C VAL A 102 -14.13 15.94 13.65
N GLU A 103 -15.25 16.30 14.26
CA GLU A 103 -16.31 17.06 13.59
C GLU A 103 -15.89 18.50 13.30
N ASN A 104 -15.37 19.21 14.30
CA ASN A 104 -14.84 20.56 14.13
C ASN A 104 -13.73 20.62 13.07
N ARG A 105 -12.93 19.56 12.97
CA ARG A 105 -11.90 19.46 11.94
C ARG A 105 -12.49 19.25 10.55
N LYS A 106 -13.58 18.49 10.39
CA LYS A 106 -14.27 18.40 9.09
C LYS A 106 -14.82 19.76 8.69
N ILE A 107 -15.48 20.46 9.63
CA ILE A 107 -15.98 21.82 9.40
C ILE A 107 -14.84 22.75 9.00
N LEU A 108 -13.72 22.73 9.73
CA LEU A 108 -12.55 23.53 9.41
C LEU A 108 -11.98 23.16 8.04
N ASP A 109 -11.87 21.87 7.71
CA ASP A 109 -11.39 21.40 6.40
C ASP A 109 -12.36 21.82 5.27
N GLU A 110 -13.66 21.85 5.50
CA GLU A 110 -14.68 22.28 4.53
C GLU A 110 -14.67 23.79 4.31
N VAL A 111 -14.53 24.58 5.38
CA VAL A 111 -14.39 26.05 5.31
C VAL A 111 -13.03 26.44 4.73
N SER A 112 -11.98 25.67 5.05
CA SER A 112 -10.61 25.95 4.61
C SER A 112 -10.31 25.44 3.21
N ARG A 113 -11.04 24.45 2.66
CA ARG A 113 -10.83 23.97 1.27
C ARG A 113 -11.04 25.04 0.18
N PRO A 114 -12.09 25.88 0.22
CA PRO A 114 -12.23 27.00 -0.71
C PRO A 114 -11.14 28.07 -0.51
N LEU A 115 -10.77 28.33 0.75
CA LEU A 115 -9.72 29.31 1.09
C LEU A 115 -8.30 28.81 0.79
N GLU A 116 -7.99 27.53 0.90
CA GLU A 116 -6.69 26.94 0.56
C GLU A 116 -6.46 26.85 -0.95
N ASN A 117 -7.53 26.71 -1.76
CA ASN A 117 -7.41 26.80 -3.21
C ASN A 117 -7.09 28.23 -3.67
N ASN A 118 -7.53 29.27 -2.95
CA ASN A 118 -7.22 30.66 -3.25
C ASN A 118 -5.93 31.18 -2.54
N ASN A 119 -5.64 30.76 -1.30
CA ASN A 119 -4.50 31.25 -0.51
C ASN A 119 -3.20 30.45 -0.67
N ARG A 120 -3.18 29.31 -1.40
CA ARG A 120 -1.91 28.69 -1.82
C ARG A 120 -1.10 29.57 -2.77
N LEU A 121 -1.70 30.60 -3.35
CA LEU A 121 -1.04 31.63 -4.16
C LEU A 121 -0.30 32.70 -3.32
N TYR A 122 -0.55 32.85 -2.02
CA TYR A 122 -0.09 34.03 -1.26
C TYR A 122 0.70 33.78 0.04
N SER A 123 1.02 32.53 0.40
CA SER A 123 2.00 32.28 1.49
C SER A 123 3.43 32.47 0.96
N SER A 124 4.40 32.92 1.77
CA SER A 124 5.79 33.18 1.34
C SER A 124 6.51 32.00 0.65
N ARG A 125 5.96 30.77 0.76
CA ARG A 125 6.36 29.60 -0.03
C ARG A 125 5.96 29.70 -1.51
N SER A 126 4.86 30.39 -1.85
CA SER A 126 4.43 30.66 -3.21
C SER A 126 5.43 31.57 -3.91
N VAL A 127 5.88 32.67 -3.28
CA VAL A 127 6.87 33.60 -3.85
C VAL A 127 8.20 32.89 -4.11
N VAL A 128 8.70 32.11 -3.13
CA VAL A 128 9.92 31.32 -3.33
C VAL A 128 9.72 30.25 -4.41
N SER A 129 8.57 29.59 -4.47
CA SER A 129 8.29 28.59 -5.52
C SER A 129 8.12 29.20 -6.92
N ALA A 130 7.53 30.39 -7.00
CA ALA A 130 7.36 31.17 -8.22
C ALA A 130 8.73 31.66 -8.70
N LEU A 131 9.57 32.16 -7.79
CA LEU A 131 10.95 32.52 -8.09
C LEU A 131 11.75 31.31 -8.57
N ILE A 132 11.67 30.16 -7.89
CA ILE A 132 12.32 28.91 -8.34
C ILE A 132 11.82 28.49 -9.74
N THR A 133 10.53 28.67 -10.01
CA THR A 133 9.94 28.34 -11.31
C THR A 133 10.44 29.30 -12.40
N CYS A 134 10.46 30.61 -12.13
CA CYS A 134 11.06 31.62 -13.03
C CYS A 134 12.54 31.33 -13.29
N LEU A 135 13.33 31.04 -12.25
CA LEU A 135 14.75 30.70 -12.40
C LEU A 135 14.95 29.44 -13.25
N ARG A 136 14.11 28.42 -13.08
CA ARG A 136 14.15 27.21 -13.92
C ARG A 136 13.75 27.49 -15.36
N GLN A 137 12.79 28.38 -15.60
CA GLN A 137 12.35 28.78 -16.93
C GLN A 137 13.46 29.56 -17.65
N ILE A 138 14.08 30.53 -16.96
CA ILE A 138 15.23 31.29 -17.48
C ILE A 138 16.39 30.35 -17.80
N ALA A 139 16.67 29.38 -16.93
CA ALA A 139 17.71 28.37 -17.19
C ALA A 139 17.39 27.48 -18.40
N LEU A 140 16.11 27.13 -18.64
CA LEU A 140 15.68 26.41 -19.84
C LEU A 140 15.89 27.25 -21.10
N GLU A 141 15.48 28.53 -21.09
CA GLU A 141 15.65 29.45 -22.21
C GLU A 141 17.12 29.68 -22.54
N LYS A 142 17.97 29.83 -21.50
CA LYS A 142 19.42 29.93 -21.68
C LYS A 142 19.99 28.66 -22.31
N ALA A 143 19.59 27.48 -21.84
CA ALA A 143 20.03 26.21 -22.42
C ALA A 143 19.64 26.08 -23.90
N ARG A 144 18.46 26.57 -24.29
CA ARG A 144 18.01 26.63 -25.69
C ARG A 144 18.89 27.57 -26.53
N LYS A 145 19.18 28.77 -26.02
CA LYS A 145 20.05 29.75 -26.70
C LYS A 145 21.47 29.24 -26.90
N GLU A 146 22.00 28.49 -25.94
CA GLU A 146 23.33 27.86 -26.01
C GLU A 146 23.39 26.66 -26.98
N GLY A 147 22.25 26.14 -27.46
CA GLY A 147 22.19 24.97 -28.33
C GLY A 147 22.56 23.64 -27.64
N ASN A 148 22.68 23.61 -26.31
CA ASN A 148 22.99 22.38 -25.58
C ASN A 148 21.72 21.58 -25.27
N ILE A 149 21.37 20.69 -26.21
CA ILE A 149 20.15 19.88 -26.15
C ILE A 149 20.10 19.00 -24.88
N ALA A 150 21.24 18.52 -24.37
CA ALA A 150 21.28 17.72 -23.15
C ALA A 150 20.87 18.54 -21.92
N ARG A 151 21.36 19.78 -21.80
CA ARG A 151 20.93 20.72 -20.74
C ARG A 151 19.46 21.05 -20.87
N GLU A 152 18.99 21.32 -22.08
CA GLU A 152 17.58 21.63 -22.35
C GLU A 152 16.68 20.49 -21.85
N LYS A 153 16.97 19.25 -22.22
CA LYS A 153 16.17 18.08 -21.81
C LYS A 153 16.23 17.80 -20.32
N ALA A 154 17.39 18.02 -19.68
CA ALA A 154 17.51 17.93 -18.23
C ALA A 154 16.60 18.93 -17.51
N MET A 155 16.60 20.20 -17.94
CA MET A 155 15.74 21.25 -17.39
C MET A 155 14.27 21.00 -17.67
N GLN A 156 13.93 20.55 -18.89
CA GLN A 156 12.56 20.18 -19.27
C GLN A 156 12.00 19.10 -18.33
N TYR A 157 12.80 18.08 -17.99
CA TYR A 157 12.38 17.04 -17.05
C TYR A 157 12.12 17.59 -15.63
N ILE A 158 13.02 18.44 -15.11
CA ILE A 158 12.89 19.06 -13.77
C ILE A 158 11.63 19.94 -13.67
N LEU A 159 11.30 20.67 -14.75
CA LEU A 159 10.12 21.51 -14.84
C LEU A 159 8.83 20.68 -14.92
N THR A 160 8.85 19.60 -15.71
CA THR A 160 7.66 18.77 -15.94
C THR A 160 7.29 17.93 -14.72
N LYS A 161 8.28 17.51 -13.92
CA LYS A 161 8.07 16.53 -12.87
C LYS A 161 8.87 16.83 -11.61
N ARG A 162 8.19 16.79 -10.46
CA ARG A 162 8.86 16.78 -9.16
C ARG A 162 9.75 15.54 -9.07
N THR A 163 11.05 15.74 -8.92
CA THR A 163 12.05 14.68 -8.94
C THR A 163 13.08 14.88 -7.84
N ASN A 164 13.62 13.78 -7.33
CA ASN A 164 14.75 13.76 -6.42
C ASN A 164 16.08 13.52 -7.15
N PHE A 165 16.07 13.43 -8.48
CA PHE A 165 17.30 13.31 -9.26
C PHE A 165 17.99 14.67 -9.32
N SER A 166 19.30 14.68 -9.08
CA SER A 166 20.10 15.89 -9.23
C SER A 166 20.19 16.30 -10.71
N TYR A 167 20.35 17.61 -10.94
CA TYR A 167 20.54 18.14 -12.28
C TYR A 167 21.72 17.47 -13.00
N SER A 168 22.88 17.34 -12.35
CA SER A 168 24.07 16.72 -12.93
C SER A 168 23.82 15.30 -13.41
N ARG A 169 23.02 14.52 -12.65
CA ARG A 169 22.66 13.15 -13.06
C ARG A 169 21.75 13.16 -14.29
N LEU A 170 20.76 14.03 -14.35
CA LEU A 170 19.89 14.16 -15.52
C LEU A 170 20.66 14.63 -16.74
N TYR A 171 21.54 15.61 -16.58
CA TYR A 171 22.43 16.10 -17.63
C TYR A 171 23.28 14.97 -18.21
N ASN A 172 23.96 14.18 -17.37
CA ASN A 172 24.79 13.06 -17.82
C ASN A 172 23.99 12.01 -18.61
N ILE A 173 22.75 11.71 -18.20
CA ILE A 173 21.87 10.78 -18.93
C ILE A 173 21.60 11.31 -20.35
N PHE A 174 21.20 12.58 -20.47
CA PHE A 174 20.88 13.16 -21.77
C PHE A 174 22.14 13.40 -22.62
N GLU A 175 23.26 13.76 -22.03
CA GLU A 175 24.54 13.90 -22.71
C GLU A 175 24.99 12.57 -23.34
N GLN A 176 24.98 11.49 -22.56
CA GLN A 176 25.28 10.14 -23.08
C GLN A 176 24.30 9.70 -24.17
N TYR A 177 23.01 9.99 -24.00
CA TYR A 177 21.98 9.70 -24.98
C TYR A 177 22.24 10.42 -26.32
N TYR A 178 22.44 11.74 -26.29
CA TYR A 178 22.66 12.53 -27.51
C TYR A 178 24.03 12.27 -28.13
N PHE A 179 25.05 11.97 -27.33
CA PHE A 179 26.35 11.53 -27.83
C PHE A 179 26.23 10.21 -28.59
N ALA A 180 25.52 9.22 -28.04
CA ALA A 180 25.26 7.96 -28.71
C ALA A 180 24.47 8.17 -30.02
N LEU A 181 23.43 9.01 -29.98
CA LEU A 181 22.63 9.38 -31.14
C LEU A 181 23.48 10.02 -32.24
N LYS A 182 24.32 11.01 -31.91
CA LYS A 182 25.21 11.70 -32.86
C LYS A 182 26.22 10.75 -33.51
N LYS A 183 26.66 9.72 -32.79
CA LYS A 183 27.58 8.68 -33.28
C LYS A 183 26.89 7.52 -34.00
N GLY A 184 25.57 7.56 -34.19
CA GLY A 184 24.80 6.47 -34.80
C GLY A 184 24.79 5.18 -33.96
N ARG A 185 25.07 5.26 -32.66
CA ARG A 185 25.16 4.11 -31.75
C ARG A 185 23.85 3.93 -30.99
N LYS A 186 23.41 2.68 -30.86
CA LYS A 186 22.22 2.31 -30.05
C LYS A 186 22.64 1.99 -28.62
N ILE A 187 22.51 2.96 -27.70
CA ILE A 187 22.74 2.71 -26.27
C ILE A 187 21.50 2.08 -25.61
N GLY A 188 21.72 0.99 -24.88
CA GLY A 188 20.67 0.32 -24.10
C GLY A 188 20.31 1.10 -22.84
N LEU A 189 19.05 0.95 -22.39
CA LEU A 189 18.59 1.52 -21.12
C LEU A 189 19.41 0.97 -19.94
N GLU A 190 19.83 -0.30 -20.01
CA GLU A 190 20.64 -0.98 -19.01
C GLU A 190 22.00 -0.30 -18.83
N LYS A 191 22.65 0.09 -19.94
CA LYS A 191 23.93 0.79 -19.90
C LYS A 191 23.79 2.19 -19.32
N LEU A 192 22.84 2.98 -19.82
CA LEU A 192 22.53 4.31 -19.28
C LEU A 192 22.21 4.26 -17.78
N ALA A 193 21.47 3.23 -17.35
CA ALA A 193 21.14 3.01 -15.94
C ALA A 193 22.39 2.70 -15.10
N LYS A 194 23.23 1.77 -15.56
CA LYS A 194 24.47 1.38 -14.86
C LYS A 194 25.39 2.59 -14.69
N ASP A 195 25.64 3.33 -15.76
CA ASP A 195 26.57 4.47 -15.78
C ASP A 195 26.10 5.65 -14.91
N ASN A 196 24.80 5.69 -14.57
CA ASN A 196 24.21 6.76 -13.75
C ASN A 196 23.69 6.28 -12.38
N GLY A 197 23.94 5.01 -12.01
CA GLY A 197 23.48 4.43 -10.74
C GLY A 197 21.95 4.41 -10.60
N MET A 198 21.24 4.03 -11.66
CA MET A 198 19.78 4.04 -11.72
C MET A 198 19.21 2.71 -12.20
N PHE A 199 17.92 2.48 -11.95
CA PHE A 199 17.21 1.36 -12.57
C PHE A 199 16.87 1.68 -14.04
N PRO A 200 16.94 0.71 -14.97
CA PRO A 200 16.62 0.93 -16.39
C PRO A 200 15.20 1.47 -16.61
N ALA A 201 14.24 1.02 -15.79
CA ALA A 201 12.86 1.50 -15.82
C ALA A 201 12.73 3.00 -15.44
N SER A 202 13.68 3.55 -14.68
CA SER A 202 13.73 4.97 -14.37
C SER A 202 14.23 5.78 -15.57
N ILE A 203 15.26 5.29 -16.27
CA ILE A 203 15.77 5.92 -17.50
C ILE A 203 14.67 5.98 -18.56
N GLY A 204 13.97 4.86 -18.82
CA GLY A 204 12.87 4.84 -19.78
C GLY A 204 11.74 5.84 -19.44
N ARG A 205 11.44 6.03 -18.14
CA ARG A 205 10.47 7.04 -17.69
C ARG A 205 10.98 8.47 -17.87
N ILE A 206 12.28 8.72 -17.66
CA ILE A 206 12.90 10.03 -17.87
C ILE A 206 12.83 10.41 -19.36
N LEU A 207 13.28 9.53 -20.25
CA LEU A 207 13.25 9.77 -21.70
C LEU A 207 11.83 10.02 -22.19
N LYS A 208 10.87 9.15 -21.81
CA LYS A 208 9.47 9.30 -22.20
C LYS A 208 8.85 10.62 -21.73
N CYS A 209 9.22 11.10 -20.55
CA CYS A 209 8.70 12.35 -19.98
C CYS A 209 9.10 13.59 -20.80
N VAL A 210 10.20 13.52 -21.55
CA VAL A 210 10.68 14.62 -22.40
C VAL A 210 10.49 14.33 -23.90
N GLY A 211 9.64 13.35 -24.23
CA GLY A 211 9.29 12.97 -25.60
C GLY A 211 10.37 12.18 -26.35
N LEU A 212 11.31 11.54 -25.64
CA LEU A 212 12.36 10.73 -26.25
C LEU A 212 12.05 9.24 -26.15
N GLU A 213 12.38 8.51 -27.21
CA GLU A 213 12.33 7.04 -27.23
C GLU A 213 13.69 6.44 -26.87
N PRO A 214 13.74 5.24 -26.27
CA PRO A 214 15.00 4.54 -26.09
C PRO A 214 15.68 4.22 -27.44
N LEU A 215 16.98 4.50 -27.57
CA LEU A 215 17.74 4.16 -28.78
C LEU A 215 17.87 2.64 -29.02
N ASN A 216 17.65 1.84 -27.97
CA ASN A 216 17.61 0.39 -28.05
C ASN A 216 16.55 -0.17 -27.10
N GLY A 217 15.84 -1.21 -27.55
CA GLY A 217 15.00 -2.03 -26.68
C GLY A 217 13.67 -1.38 -26.27
N SER A 218 12.97 -0.70 -27.18
CA SER A 218 11.56 -0.37 -26.97
C SER A 218 10.78 -1.68 -26.79
N ARG A 219 10.54 -2.07 -25.52
CA ARG A 219 9.80 -3.30 -25.22
C ARG A 219 8.39 -3.12 -25.73
N LYS A 220 8.01 -3.84 -26.79
CA LYS A 220 6.61 -3.96 -27.20
C LYS A 220 5.83 -4.47 -25.99
N ARG A 221 4.89 -3.67 -25.51
CA ARG A 221 4.05 -4.05 -24.38
C ARG A 221 3.15 -5.19 -24.85
N VAL A 222 3.39 -6.39 -24.34
CA VAL A 222 2.45 -7.50 -24.50
C VAL A 222 1.26 -7.21 -23.60
N VAL A 223 0.15 -6.79 -24.19
CA VAL A 223 -1.09 -6.53 -23.47
C VAL A 223 -1.74 -7.87 -23.14
N THR A 224 -2.00 -8.13 -21.86
CA THR A 224 -2.77 -9.31 -21.45
C THR A 224 -4.16 -9.24 -22.08
N PRO A 225 -4.60 -10.28 -22.83
CA PRO A 225 -5.94 -10.34 -23.41
C PRO A 225 -7.04 -10.17 -22.35
N VAL A 226 -8.19 -9.61 -22.77
CA VAL A 226 -9.31 -9.29 -21.85
C VAL A 226 -9.82 -10.55 -21.15
N TYR A 227 -10.09 -11.63 -21.90
CA TYR A 227 -10.57 -12.90 -21.34
C TYR A 227 -9.63 -13.48 -20.25
N LYS A 228 -8.31 -13.33 -20.40
CA LYS A 228 -7.34 -13.77 -19.39
C LYS A 228 -7.40 -12.91 -18.13
N LYS A 229 -7.67 -11.60 -18.25
CA LYS A 229 -7.86 -10.73 -17.07
C LYS A 229 -9.12 -11.11 -16.31
N GLU A 230 -10.21 -11.38 -17.02
CA GLU A 230 -11.46 -11.84 -16.41
C GLU A 230 -11.29 -13.19 -15.72
N ALA A 231 -10.54 -14.12 -16.34
CA ALA A 231 -10.19 -15.39 -15.71
C ALA A 231 -9.38 -15.19 -14.42
N VAL A 232 -8.42 -14.25 -14.40
CA VAL A 232 -7.71 -13.87 -13.17
C VAL A 232 -8.69 -13.32 -12.14
N TYR A 233 -9.61 -12.43 -12.50
CA TYR A 233 -10.59 -11.86 -11.56
C TYR A 233 -11.50 -12.92 -10.93
N ARG A 234 -11.99 -13.88 -11.71
CA ARG A 234 -12.74 -15.04 -11.19
C ARG A 234 -11.91 -15.89 -10.23
N GLY A 235 -10.61 -15.98 -10.47
CA GLY A 235 -9.67 -16.73 -9.64
C GLY A 235 -9.31 -16.10 -8.30
N PHE A 236 -9.76 -14.87 -8.01
CA PHE A 236 -9.34 -14.12 -6.82
C PHE A 236 -9.63 -14.86 -5.51
N ASP A 237 -10.85 -15.42 -5.37
CA ASP A 237 -11.32 -16.09 -4.16
C ASP A 237 -11.01 -17.60 -4.11
N LEU A 238 -10.24 -18.11 -5.08
CA LEU A 238 -9.84 -19.51 -5.09
C LEU A 238 -8.78 -19.81 -4.01
N ASP A 239 -8.88 -20.99 -3.41
CA ASP A 239 -7.93 -21.56 -2.42
C ASP A 239 -6.64 -22.11 -3.10
N ILE A 240 -6.10 -21.37 -4.08
CA ILE A 240 -4.93 -21.75 -4.88
C ILE A 240 -3.99 -20.54 -5.04
N PRO A 241 -2.67 -20.65 -4.84
CA PRO A 241 -1.74 -19.53 -4.96
C PRO A 241 -1.75 -18.80 -6.33
N PRO A 242 -1.38 -17.50 -6.38
CA PRO A 242 -1.34 -16.75 -7.64
C PRO A 242 -0.40 -17.35 -8.68
N ILE A 243 0.70 -17.99 -8.25
CA ILE A 243 1.66 -18.66 -9.14
C ILE A 243 1.05 -19.84 -9.88
N ASP A 244 0.18 -20.62 -9.22
CA ASP A 244 -0.51 -21.75 -9.84
C ASP A 244 -1.64 -21.25 -10.76
N ILE A 245 -2.37 -20.19 -10.39
CA ILE A 245 -3.33 -19.52 -11.28
C ILE A 245 -2.63 -18.99 -12.54
N ALA A 246 -1.44 -18.39 -12.38
CA ALA A 246 -0.65 -17.91 -13.50
C ALA A 246 -0.23 -19.05 -14.44
N TYR A 247 0.15 -20.20 -13.88
CA TYR A 247 0.46 -21.40 -14.65
C TYR A 247 -0.74 -21.85 -15.50
N PHE A 248 -1.90 -22.07 -14.87
CA PHE A 248 -3.09 -22.53 -15.59
C PHE A 248 -3.48 -21.55 -16.70
N LEU A 249 -3.45 -20.25 -16.46
CA LEU A 249 -3.80 -19.25 -17.48
C LEU A 249 -2.71 -18.98 -18.52
N GLY A 250 -1.53 -19.61 -18.42
CA GLY A 250 -0.38 -19.28 -19.27
C GLY A 250 0.02 -17.80 -19.17
N LEU A 251 0.09 -17.28 -17.94
CA LEU A 251 0.46 -15.91 -17.61
C LEU A 251 1.74 -15.90 -16.77
N ARG A 252 2.41 -14.74 -16.73
CA ARG A 252 3.50 -14.50 -15.78
C ARG A 252 2.91 -14.15 -14.41
N GLU A 253 3.49 -14.68 -13.35
CA GLU A 253 3.01 -14.49 -11.96
C GLU A 253 2.79 -13.02 -11.60
N TYR A 254 3.72 -12.13 -11.96
CA TYR A 254 3.59 -10.70 -11.65
C TYR A 254 2.35 -10.06 -12.30
N VAL A 255 1.85 -10.60 -13.42
CA VAL A 255 0.63 -10.09 -14.06
C VAL A 255 -0.57 -10.42 -13.18
N VAL A 256 -0.65 -11.64 -12.68
CA VAL A 256 -1.71 -12.08 -11.77
C VAL A 256 -1.66 -11.29 -10.47
N ASN A 257 -0.48 -11.15 -9.85
CA ASN A 257 -0.31 -10.37 -8.62
C ASN A 257 -0.71 -8.89 -8.80
N VAL A 258 -0.32 -8.25 -9.90
CA VAL A 258 -0.72 -6.86 -10.19
C VAL A 258 -2.24 -6.74 -10.39
N LEU A 259 -2.89 -7.72 -11.02
CA LEU A 259 -4.34 -7.73 -11.20
C LEU A 259 -5.06 -7.96 -9.86
N PHE A 260 -4.56 -8.83 -8.99
CA PHE A 260 -5.10 -9.07 -7.65
C PHE A 260 -5.01 -7.82 -6.77
N ILE A 261 -3.89 -7.09 -6.81
CA ILE A 261 -3.74 -5.82 -6.06
C ILE A 261 -4.79 -4.78 -6.47
N ARG A 262 -5.30 -4.83 -7.71
CA ARG A 262 -6.33 -3.91 -8.20
C ARG A 262 -7.74 -4.26 -7.73
N ILE A 263 -7.97 -5.51 -7.32
CA ILE A 263 -9.25 -5.93 -6.77
C ILE A 263 -9.31 -5.40 -5.34
N LYS A 264 -10.31 -4.57 -5.04
CA LYS A 264 -10.54 -4.08 -3.67
C LYS A 264 -11.00 -5.27 -2.83
N GLY A 265 -10.11 -5.82 -2.00
CA GLY A 265 -10.46 -6.93 -1.12
C GLY A 265 -9.25 -7.53 -0.44
N LYS A 266 -9.47 -8.19 0.70
CA LYS A 266 -8.47 -9.06 1.32
C LYS A 266 -8.70 -10.47 0.80
N ARG A 267 -7.76 -10.95 0.00
CA ARG A 267 -7.75 -12.34 -0.41
C ARG A 267 -7.61 -13.25 0.80
N LYS A 268 -8.30 -14.39 0.81
CA LYS A 268 -8.06 -15.44 1.81
C LYS A 268 -6.58 -15.83 1.78
N VAL A 269 -5.95 -15.91 2.95
CA VAL A 269 -4.55 -16.34 3.06
C VAL A 269 -4.49 -17.82 2.65
N THR A 270 -4.01 -18.07 1.43
CA THR A 270 -3.78 -19.42 0.90
C THR A 270 -2.33 -19.81 1.14
N ARG A 271 -2.07 -21.05 1.56
CA ARG A 271 -0.70 -21.57 1.60
C ARG A 271 -0.12 -21.62 0.19
N ASP A 272 1.14 -21.23 0.02
CA ASP A 272 1.83 -21.23 -1.28
C ASP A 272 2.05 -22.63 -1.86
N PHE A 273 1.82 -23.69 -1.08
CA PHE A 273 2.04 -25.08 -1.46
C PHE A 273 1.17 -26.04 -0.65
N ILE A 274 1.00 -27.26 -1.18
CA ILE A 274 0.25 -28.36 -0.58
C ILE A 274 1.11 -29.06 0.50
N ALA A 275 2.34 -29.41 0.14
CA ALA A 275 3.32 -30.09 1.00
C ALA A 275 4.76 -29.73 0.58
N SER A 276 5.74 -30.03 1.43
CA SER A 276 7.17 -29.74 1.19
C SER A 276 8.00 -30.99 1.44
N PHE A 277 8.98 -31.26 0.58
CA PHE A 277 9.83 -32.44 0.59
C PHE A 277 11.27 -32.05 0.23
N SER A 278 12.21 -32.24 1.16
CA SER A 278 13.65 -31.98 0.96
C SER A 278 13.94 -30.63 0.26
N GLY A 279 13.28 -29.56 0.72
CA GLY A 279 13.43 -28.20 0.17
C GLY A 279 12.63 -27.90 -1.10
N LYS A 280 11.98 -28.90 -1.72
CA LYS A 280 11.06 -28.71 -2.86
C LYS A 280 9.62 -28.66 -2.38
N ARG A 281 8.80 -27.83 -3.04
CA ARG A 281 7.39 -27.61 -2.68
C ARG A 281 6.47 -28.25 -3.71
N LEU A 282 5.51 -29.06 -3.25
CA LEU A 282 4.42 -29.58 -4.06
C LEU A 282 3.33 -28.50 -4.18
N SER A 283 3.25 -27.83 -5.34
CA SER A 283 2.17 -26.88 -5.65
C SER A 283 1.03 -27.54 -6.43
N TYR A 284 -0.08 -26.83 -6.64
CA TYR A 284 -1.19 -27.35 -7.44
C TYR A 284 -0.79 -27.54 -8.91
N ARG A 285 0.06 -26.66 -9.46
CA ARG A 285 0.71 -26.87 -10.77
C ARG A 285 1.46 -28.19 -10.80
N MET A 286 2.32 -28.44 -9.81
CA MET A 286 3.18 -29.63 -9.84
C MET A 286 2.34 -30.91 -9.73
N ALA A 287 1.33 -30.92 -8.86
CA ALA A 287 0.39 -32.04 -8.75
C ALA A 287 -0.35 -32.29 -10.07
N SER A 288 -0.84 -31.24 -10.74
CA SER A 288 -1.48 -31.31 -12.06
C SER A 288 -0.59 -32.00 -13.11
N GLN A 289 0.71 -31.63 -13.17
CA GLN A 289 1.68 -32.23 -14.08
C GLN A 289 1.96 -33.71 -13.76
N ILE A 290 2.03 -34.06 -12.48
CA ILE A 290 2.20 -35.47 -12.04
C ILE A 290 0.99 -36.31 -12.48
N TYR A 291 -0.24 -35.80 -12.29
CA TYR A 291 -1.46 -36.49 -12.70
C TYR A 291 -1.55 -36.66 -14.21
N GLN A 292 -1.17 -35.62 -14.98
CA GLN A 292 -1.12 -35.71 -16.44
C GLN A 292 -0.17 -36.81 -16.90
N ASP A 293 1.07 -36.82 -16.40
CA ASP A 293 2.05 -37.83 -16.81
C ASP A 293 1.63 -39.24 -16.37
N SER A 294 1.04 -39.38 -15.18
CA SER A 294 0.52 -40.67 -14.68
C SER A 294 -0.67 -41.18 -15.51
N ASP A 295 -1.62 -40.32 -15.87
CA ASP A 295 -2.79 -40.68 -16.68
C ASP A 295 -2.40 -41.07 -18.12
N MET A 296 -1.29 -40.52 -18.62
CA MET A 296 -0.68 -40.93 -19.90
C MET A 296 0.08 -42.26 -19.82
N GLY A 297 0.14 -42.91 -18.66
CA GLY A 297 0.85 -44.17 -18.46
C GLY A 297 2.38 -44.01 -18.45
N ASN A 298 2.91 -42.80 -18.24
CA ASN A 298 4.36 -42.62 -18.14
C ASN A 298 4.92 -43.32 -16.90
N ARG A 299 6.09 -43.93 -17.05
CA ARG A 299 6.75 -44.63 -15.94
C ARG A 299 7.16 -43.63 -14.85
N ARG A 300 6.96 -43.99 -13.58
CA ARG A 300 7.38 -43.20 -12.39
C ARG A 300 8.76 -42.55 -12.52
N LYS A 301 9.78 -43.34 -12.90
CA LYS A 301 11.15 -42.85 -13.04
C LYS A 301 11.26 -41.73 -14.08
N TYR A 302 10.53 -41.83 -15.19
CA TYR A 302 10.48 -40.80 -16.23
C TYR A 302 9.88 -39.51 -15.69
N THR A 303 8.71 -39.56 -15.04
CA THR A 303 8.03 -38.39 -14.48
C THR A 303 8.89 -37.67 -13.43
N ILE A 304 9.51 -38.44 -12.51
CA ILE A 304 10.41 -37.91 -11.48
C ILE A 304 11.58 -37.15 -12.11
N THR A 305 12.23 -37.75 -13.11
CA THR A 305 13.37 -37.12 -13.82
C THR A 305 12.92 -35.90 -14.62
N LYS A 306 11.85 -36.00 -15.40
CA LYS A 306 11.32 -34.93 -16.26
C LYS A 306 10.92 -33.69 -15.47
N LEU A 307 10.23 -33.88 -14.35
CA LEU A 307 9.78 -32.77 -13.49
C LEU A 307 10.85 -32.34 -12.48
N GLY A 308 11.95 -33.08 -12.38
CA GLY A 308 13.01 -32.83 -11.40
C GLY A 308 12.48 -32.85 -9.96
N ILE A 309 11.59 -33.78 -9.64
CA ILE A 309 11.01 -33.95 -8.30
C ILE A 309 11.67 -35.12 -7.56
N ASN A 310 11.36 -35.33 -6.28
CA ASN A 310 11.77 -36.52 -5.55
C ASN A 310 10.67 -37.59 -5.55
N GLY A 311 11.04 -38.82 -5.25
CA GLY A 311 10.12 -39.95 -5.21
C GLY A 311 8.98 -39.74 -4.23
N ASP A 312 9.26 -39.23 -3.04
CA ASP A 312 8.26 -39.02 -1.98
C ASP A 312 7.19 -37.99 -2.39
N MET A 313 7.56 -36.93 -3.11
CA MET A 313 6.59 -35.96 -3.63
C MET A 313 5.67 -36.58 -4.69
N TYR A 314 6.23 -37.42 -5.56
CA TYR A 314 5.46 -38.13 -6.58
C TYR A 314 4.43 -39.07 -5.92
N GLU A 315 4.88 -39.90 -4.97
CA GLU A 315 4.00 -40.83 -4.26
C GLU A 315 2.93 -40.07 -3.45
N TYR A 316 3.33 -39.04 -2.69
CA TYR A 316 2.39 -38.25 -1.91
C TYR A 316 1.30 -37.62 -2.78
N ALA A 317 1.66 -37.10 -3.97
CA ALA A 317 0.70 -36.52 -4.89
C ALA A 317 -0.33 -37.55 -5.36
N LEU A 318 0.10 -38.77 -5.70
CA LEU A 318 -0.79 -39.85 -6.14
C LEU A 318 -1.66 -40.40 -5.00
N GLU A 319 -1.08 -40.66 -3.83
CA GLU A 319 -1.79 -41.13 -2.64
C GLU A 319 -2.90 -40.16 -2.23
N HIS A 320 -2.64 -38.85 -2.34
CA HIS A 320 -3.59 -37.81 -1.95
C HIS A 320 -4.40 -37.24 -3.13
N ARG A 321 -4.39 -37.92 -4.30
CA ARG A 321 -5.07 -37.45 -5.51
C ARG A 321 -6.54 -37.13 -5.29
N ARG A 322 -7.28 -38.01 -4.60
CA ARG A 322 -8.70 -37.81 -4.26
C ARG A 322 -8.99 -36.52 -3.51
N ARG A 323 -8.01 -35.95 -2.79
CA ARG A 323 -8.14 -34.69 -2.04
C ARG A 323 -7.65 -33.49 -2.85
N ILE A 324 -6.56 -33.65 -3.61
CA ILE A 324 -5.89 -32.55 -4.31
C ILE A 324 -6.59 -32.24 -5.64
N GLU A 325 -6.88 -33.26 -6.44
CA GLU A 325 -7.43 -33.10 -7.79
C GLU A 325 -8.76 -32.34 -7.82
N PRO A 326 -9.75 -32.60 -6.94
CA PRO A 326 -11.00 -31.83 -6.94
C PRO A 326 -10.81 -30.33 -6.71
N LYS A 327 -9.78 -29.92 -5.96
CA LYS A 327 -9.45 -28.50 -5.78
C LYS A 327 -8.93 -27.87 -7.07
N ILE A 328 -8.08 -28.59 -7.80
CA ILE A 328 -7.53 -28.16 -9.09
C ILE A 328 -8.66 -28.06 -10.12
N VAL A 329 -9.46 -29.12 -10.25
CA VAL A 329 -10.62 -29.16 -11.16
C VAL A 329 -11.58 -28.01 -10.87
N LYS A 330 -11.95 -27.79 -9.60
CA LYS A 330 -12.81 -26.66 -9.20
C LYS A 330 -12.21 -25.31 -9.62
N ALA A 331 -10.91 -25.12 -9.45
CA ALA A 331 -10.25 -23.91 -9.88
C ALA A 331 -10.27 -23.74 -11.40
N LEU A 332 -9.96 -24.79 -12.17
CA LEU A 332 -10.00 -24.77 -13.63
C LEU A 332 -11.40 -24.42 -14.14
N ARG A 333 -12.46 -25.03 -13.58
CA ARG A 333 -13.86 -24.71 -13.92
C ARG A 333 -14.19 -23.23 -13.69
N VAL A 334 -13.66 -22.62 -12.62
CA VAL A 334 -13.86 -21.18 -12.34
C VAL A 334 -13.03 -20.30 -13.28
N LEU A 335 -11.79 -20.67 -13.54
CA LEU A 335 -10.88 -19.92 -14.41
C LEU A 335 -11.36 -19.93 -15.86
N TYR A 336 -11.82 -21.05 -16.39
CA TYR A 336 -12.24 -21.22 -17.78
C TYR A 336 -13.75 -21.08 -18.01
N LEU A 337 -14.57 -21.02 -16.95
CA LEU A 337 -16.04 -21.06 -17.01
C LEU A 337 -16.60 -22.33 -17.68
N ASP A 338 -15.81 -23.40 -17.68
CA ASP A 338 -16.19 -24.67 -18.28
C ASP A 338 -16.44 -25.71 -17.19
N LYS A 339 -17.70 -26.14 -17.03
CA LYS A 339 -18.11 -27.15 -16.05
C LYS A 339 -17.76 -28.57 -16.48
N THR A 340 -17.44 -28.79 -17.75
CA THR A 340 -17.14 -30.11 -18.32
C THR A 340 -15.74 -30.59 -17.94
N ILE A 341 -14.82 -29.68 -17.57
CA ILE A 341 -13.48 -30.02 -17.08
C ILE A 341 -13.60 -30.97 -15.90
N ASP A 342 -13.16 -32.21 -16.07
CA ASP A 342 -13.16 -33.27 -15.04
C ASP A 342 -11.74 -33.70 -14.65
N ARG A 343 -10.73 -33.29 -15.41
CA ARG A 343 -9.31 -33.49 -15.14
C ARG A 343 -8.64 -32.27 -14.53
N SER A 344 -7.56 -32.55 -13.80
CA SER A 344 -6.73 -31.55 -13.12
C SER A 344 -5.73 -30.83 -14.04
N TYR A 345 -5.78 -31.08 -15.34
CA TYR A 345 -4.93 -30.47 -16.37
C TYR A 345 -5.80 -30.13 -17.59
N VAL A 346 -5.40 -29.11 -18.35
CA VAL A 346 -6.09 -28.62 -19.57
C VAL A 346 -5.09 -28.62 -20.71
#